data_AF-A0A8H5UXY7-F1
#
_entry.id   AF-A0A8H5UXY7-F1
#
_cell.length_a   1.000
_cell.length_b   1.000
_cell.length_c   1.000
_cell.angle_alpha   90.00
_cell.angle_beta   90.00
_cell.angle_gamma   90.00
#
_symmetry.space_group_name_H-M   'P 1'
#
loop_
_entity.id
_entity.type
_entity.pdbx_description
1 polymer ?
#
loop_
_entity_poly.entity_id
_entity_poly.type
_entity_poly.pdbx_seq_one_letter_code
_entity_poly.pdbx_strand_id
1 'polypeptide(L)'
;MAVKQKSPRGLLKACKRENKINEVAFGAEVLVLTASPDPEAEVLSPNEDFVTYWRSNRVDSASSLSVQTMDGHNHISPTSSLGTGDSAEEVCRF
;
A
#
# COMPACT_ATOMS: atom_id res chain seq x y z
N MET A 1 11.53 18.07 -1.86
CA MET A 1 10.86 18.08 -0.53
C MET A 1 9.35 17.84 -0.59
N ALA A 2 8.61 18.43 -1.54
CA ALA A 2 7.14 18.28 -1.62
C ALA A 2 6.63 16.84 -1.83
N VAL A 3 7.34 16.00 -2.61
CA VAL A 3 6.93 14.62 -2.90
C VAL A 3 6.89 13.75 -1.62
N LYS A 4 7.86 13.91 -0.71
CA LYS A 4 7.89 13.17 0.56
C LYS A 4 6.75 13.55 1.53
N GLN A 5 6.21 14.76 1.40
CA GLN A 5 5.06 15.21 2.20
C GLN A 5 3.73 14.72 1.62
N LYS A 6 3.67 14.49 0.31
CA LYS A 6 2.48 14.01 -0.41
C LYS A 6 2.41 12.49 -0.58
N SER A 7 3.40 11.74 -0.09
CA SER A 7 3.34 10.28 -0.09
C SER A 7 2.37 9.77 1.00
N PRO A 8 1.87 8.52 0.91
CA PRO A 8 0.99 7.95 1.93
C PRO A 8 1.56 8.09 3.36
N ARG A 9 2.85 7.79 3.54
CA ARG A 9 3.53 7.99 4.83
C ARG A 9 3.62 9.47 5.25
N GLY A 10 3.84 10.38 4.29
CA GLY A 10 3.88 11.81 4.54
C GLY A 10 2.53 12.35 5.04
N LEU A 11 1.43 11.91 4.40
CA LEU A 11 0.07 12.24 4.81
C LEU A 11 -0.24 11.69 6.20
N LEU A 12 0.10 10.43 6.46
CA LEU A 12 -0.13 9.83 7.78
C LEU A 12 0.64 10.55 8.90
N LYS A 13 1.87 10.99 8.62
CA LYS A 13 2.67 11.84 9.53
C LYS A 13 2.01 13.21 9.76
N ALA A 14 1.42 13.81 8.72
CA ALA A 14 0.73 15.08 8.83
C ALA A 14 -0.53 14.96 9.71
N CYS A 15 -1.34 13.93 9.47
CA CYS A 15 -2.52 13.65 10.28
C CYS A 15 -2.17 13.35 11.74
N LYS A 16 -1.07 12.63 12.01
CA LYS A 16 -0.56 12.46 13.38
C LYS A 16 -0.23 13.78 14.05
N ARG A 17 0.48 14.68 13.36
CA ARG A 17 0.85 16.00 13.89
C ARG A 17 -0.36 16.86 14.23
N GLU A 18 -1.45 16.70 13.49
CA GLU A 18 -2.72 17.40 13.73
C GLU A 18 -3.66 16.66 14.70
N ASN A 19 -3.24 15.52 15.27
CA ASN A 19 -4.07 14.65 16.11
C ASN A 19 -5.33 14.11 15.41
N LYS A 20 -5.26 13.96 14.08
CA LYS A 20 -6.33 13.45 13.20
C LYS A 20 -6.02 12.07 12.63
N ILE A 21 -5.04 11.35 13.19
CA ILE A 21 -4.61 10.05 12.64
C ILE A 21 -5.75 9.04 12.58
N ASN A 22 -6.68 9.10 13.53
CA ASN A 22 -7.86 8.25 13.56
C ASN A 22 -8.88 8.58 12.44
N GLU A 23 -8.86 9.79 11.88
CA GLU A 23 -9.73 10.17 10.74
C GLU A 23 -9.25 9.56 9.41
N VAL A 24 -7.97 9.20 9.30
CA VAL A 24 -7.36 8.70 8.06
C VAL A 24 -7.87 7.31 7.67
N ALA A 25 -8.50 6.60 8.60
CA ALA A 25 -8.92 5.22 8.41
C ALA A 25 -10.11 4.80 9.28
N PHE A 26 -10.87 5.75 9.83
CA PHE A 26 -11.98 5.39 10.71
C PHE A 26 -13.00 4.53 9.96
N GLY A 27 -13.05 3.25 10.30
CA GLY A 27 -13.93 2.27 9.64
C GLY A 27 -13.51 1.85 8.23
N ALA A 28 -12.30 2.23 7.77
CA ALA A 28 -11.79 1.82 6.46
C ALA A 28 -10.82 0.64 6.59
N GLU A 29 -10.98 -0.36 5.73
CA GLU A 29 -10.00 -1.42 5.54
C GLU A 29 -8.96 -0.96 4.52
N VAL A 30 -7.68 -1.04 4.88
CA VAL A 30 -6.57 -0.63 4.02
C VAL A 30 -5.83 -1.85 3.51
N LEU A 31 -5.64 -1.90 2.19
CA LEU A 31 -4.80 -2.89 1.51
C LEU A 31 -3.57 -2.21 0.93
N VAL A 32 -2.39 -2.70 1.30
CA VAL A 32 -1.13 -2.43 0.60
C VAL A 32 -0.81 -3.67 -0.24
N LEU A 33 -0.74 -3.48 -1.55
CA LEU A 33 -0.49 -4.54 -2.52
C LEU A 33 0.77 -4.20 -3.32
N THR A 34 1.74 -5.11 -3.34
CA THR A 34 2.95 -5.01 -4.16
C THR A 34 3.07 -6.22 -5.07
N ALA A 35 3.90 -6.13 -6.10
CA ALA A 35 4.25 -7.24 -6.99
C ALA A 35 5.69 -7.70 -6.71
N SER A 36 6.00 -8.98 -6.90
CA SER A 36 7.29 -9.54 -6.44
C SER A 36 8.54 -8.90 -7.09
N PRO A 37 8.58 -8.65 -8.41
CA PRO A 37 9.59 -7.84 -9.08
C PRO A 37 9.33 -6.32 -9.09
N ASP A 38 8.60 -5.76 -8.12
CA ASP A 38 8.48 -4.30 -8.01
C ASP A 38 9.85 -3.64 -7.72
N PRO A 39 10.11 -2.42 -8.23
CA PRO A 39 11.35 -1.71 -7.94
C PRO A 39 11.53 -1.40 -6.45
N GLU A 40 12.69 -1.76 -5.89
CA GLU A 40 12.97 -1.63 -4.47
C GLU A 40 12.87 -0.19 -3.96
N ALA A 41 13.57 0.74 -4.62
CA ALA A 41 13.71 2.11 -4.14
C ALA A 41 12.43 2.93 -4.34
N GLU A 42 11.69 2.68 -5.41
CA GLU A 42 10.50 3.43 -5.80
C GLU A 42 9.21 2.87 -5.21
N VAL A 43 9.13 1.54 -4.96
CA VAL A 43 7.89 0.86 -4.58
C VAL A 43 8.01 0.08 -3.28
N LEU A 44 8.92 -0.89 -3.18
CA LEU A 44 8.96 -1.81 -2.03
C LEU A 44 9.34 -1.09 -0.73
N SER A 45 10.50 -0.42 -0.72
CA SER A 45 10.99 0.33 0.45
C SER A 45 9.99 1.42 0.92
N PRO A 46 9.40 2.26 0.04
CA PRO A 46 8.38 3.23 0.46
C PRO A 46 7.11 2.62 1.05
N ASN A 47 6.68 1.46 0.54
CA ASN A 47 5.52 0.73 1.08
C ASN A 47 5.83 0.12 2.45
N GLU A 48 7.01 -0.49 2.62
CA GLU A 48 7.47 -0.99 3.92
C GLU A 48 7.56 0.15 4.96
N ASP A 49 8.11 1.28 4.55
CA ASP A 49 8.20 2.50 5.35
C ASP A 49 6.81 2.99 5.83
N PHE A 50 5.79 2.88 4.96
CA PHE A 50 4.41 3.20 5.30
C PHE A 50 3.79 2.17 6.25
N VAL A 51 3.91 0.88 5.95
CA VAL A 51 3.37 -0.23 6.76
C VAL A 51 3.95 -0.19 8.17
N THR A 52 5.27 0.00 8.29
CA THR A 52 5.95 0.13 9.57
C THR A 52 5.41 1.32 10.35
N TYR A 53 5.31 2.49 9.71
CA TYR A 53 4.76 3.67 10.35
C TYR A 53 3.30 3.46 10.79
N TRP A 54 2.45 2.86 9.95
CA TRP A 54 1.06 2.56 10.31
C TRP A 54 0.97 1.69 11.57
N ARG A 55 1.65 0.54 11.56
CA ARG A 55 1.62 -0.43 12.66
C ARG A 55 2.16 0.15 13.96
N SER A 56 3.24 0.94 13.91
CA SER A 56 3.83 1.58 15.10
C SER A 56 2.98 2.70 15.68
N ASN A 57 2.08 3.30 14.89
CA ASN A 57 1.27 4.43 15.33
C ASN A 57 -0.17 4.05 15.66
N ARG A 58 -0.50 2.75 15.68
CA ARG A 58 -1.81 2.15 16.00
C ARG A 58 -2.95 3.15 15.78
N VAL A 59 -3.20 3.43 14.49
CA VAL A 59 -4.51 3.90 14.04
C VAL A 59 -5.50 2.92 14.67
N ASP A 60 -6.52 3.43 15.36
CA ASP A 60 -7.40 2.64 16.25
C ASP A 60 -7.69 1.22 15.76
N SER A 61 -7.92 0.29 16.70
CA SER A 61 -8.23 -1.14 16.42
C SER A 61 -9.39 -1.39 15.43
N ALA A 62 -10.16 -0.36 15.07
CA ALA A 62 -11.19 -0.36 14.04
C ALA A 62 -10.66 -0.23 12.60
N SER A 63 -9.38 0.10 12.40
CA SER A 63 -8.76 0.20 11.06
C SER A 63 -7.87 -1.01 10.79
N SER A 64 -8.30 -1.87 9.86
CA SER A 64 -7.54 -3.05 9.45
C SER A 64 -6.52 -2.68 8.38
N LEU A 65 -5.29 -3.20 8.50
CA LEU A 65 -4.26 -3.11 7.47
C LEU A 65 -3.89 -4.51 7.00
N SER A 66 -4.22 -4.80 5.75
CA SER A 66 -3.78 -5.98 5.01
C SER A 66 -2.59 -5.62 4.13
N VAL A 67 -1.56 -6.47 4.14
CA VAL A 67 -0.38 -6.32 3.29
C VAL A 67 -0.21 -7.62 2.51
N GLN A 68 -0.19 -7.53 1.18
CA GLN A 68 -0.09 -8.68 0.29
C GLN A 68 0.92 -8.43 -0.83
N THR A 69 1.56 -9.50 -1.28
CA THR A 69 2.45 -9.49 -2.44
C THR A 69 1.88 -10.43 -3.51
N MET A 70 1.81 -9.96 -4.75
CA MET A 70 1.39 -10.74 -5.91
C MET A 70 2.60 -11.38 -6.59
N ASP A 71 2.78 -12.67 -6.37
CA ASP A 71 3.79 -13.45 -7.07
C ASP A 71 3.49 -13.56 -8.57
N GLY A 72 4.53 -13.45 -9.39
CA GLY A 72 4.44 -13.50 -10.85
C GLY A 72 3.97 -12.21 -11.52
N HIS A 73 3.43 -11.24 -10.78
CA HIS A 73 3.09 -9.92 -11.31
C HIS A 73 4.27 -8.96 -11.30
N ASN A 74 4.32 -8.04 -12.26
CA ASN A 74 5.22 -6.88 -12.20
C ASN A 74 4.45 -5.62 -11.78
N HIS A 75 5.08 -4.45 -11.86
CA HIS A 75 4.46 -3.21 -11.41
C HIS A 75 3.13 -2.85 -12.11
N ILE A 76 2.94 -3.28 -13.36
CA ILE A 76 1.81 -2.87 -14.20
C ILE A 76 0.83 -4.00 -14.50
N SER A 77 1.28 -5.25 -14.39
CA SER A 77 0.45 -6.39 -14.78
C SER A 77 -0.78 -6.61 -13.89
N PRO A 78 -0.79 -6.29 -12.57
CA PRO A 78 -1.99 -6.45 -11.75
C PRO A 78 -3.21 -5.69 -12.27
N THR A 79 -3.02 -4.45 -12.75
CA THR A 79 -4.15 -3.66 -13.28
C THR A 79 -4.58 -4.13 -14.66
N SER A 80 -3.63 -4.62 -15.46
CA SER A 80 -3.88 -5.09 -16.81
C SER A 80 -4.54 -6.48 -16.84
N SER A 81 -4.31 -7.28 -15.81
CA SER A 81 -4.83 -8.64 -15.69
C SER A 81 -6.25 -8.72 -15.15
N LEU A 82 -6.77 -7.64 -14.53
CA LEU A 82 -8.05 -7.69 -13.83
C LEU A 82 -9.24 -7.80 -14.80
N GLY A 83 -10.07 -8.82 -14.60
CA GLY A 83 -11.38 -8.93 -15.25
C GLY A 83 -11.32 -9.38 -16.70
N THR A 84 -10.20 -10.00 -17.11
CA THR A 84 -10.10 -10.61 -18.45
C THR A 84 -10.94 -11.88 -18.55
N GLY A 85 -11.20 -12.55 -17.42
CA GLY A 85 -11.90 -13.83 -17.39
C GLY A 85 -11.07 -15.00 -17.89
N ASP A 86 -9.79 -14.77 -18.24
CA ASP A 86 -8.82 -15.80 -18.58
C ASP A 86 -7.82 -15.96 -17.44
N SER A 87 -7.78 -17.14 -16.85
CA SER A 87 -6.88 -17.48 -15.74
C SER A 87 -5.39 -17.34 -16.09
N ALA A 88 -5.03 -17.46 -17.37
CA ALA A 88 -3.65 -17.27 -17.82
C ALA A 88 -3.23 -15.79 -17.85
N GLU A 89 -4.18 -14.88 -18.05
CA GLU A 89 -3.94 -13.44 -18.02
C GLU A 89 -4.08 -12.89 -16.60
N GLU A 90 -5.02 -13.42 -15.81
CA GLU A 90 -5.27 -13.08 -14.41
C GLU A 90 -4.15 -13.53 -13.46
N VAL A 91 -3.29 -14.46 -13.91
CA VAL A 91 -2.06 -14.88 -13.22
C VAL A 91 -0.88 -14.55 -14.11
N CYS A 92 -0.21 -13.43 -13.85
CA CYS A 92 0.97 -13.07 -14.63
C CYS A 92 2.11 -14.05 -14.30
N ARG A 93 2.66 -14.71 -15.33
CA ARG A 93 3.77 -15.65 -15.19
C ARG A 93 5.00 -15.05 -15.88
N PHE A 94 5.95 -14.57 -15.08
CA PHE A 94 7.32 -14.24 -15.53
C PHE A 94 8.31 -15.29 -15.02
#